data_AF-A0A7S1NW11-F1
#
_entry.id   AF-A0A7S1NW11-F1
#
_cell.length_a   1.000
_cell.length_b   1.000
_cell.length_c   1.000
_cell.angle_alpha   90.00
_cell.angle_beta   90.00
_cell.angle_gamma   90.00
#
_symmetry.space_group_name_H-M   'P 1'
#
loop_
_entity.id
_entity.type
_entity.pdbx_description
1 polymer ?
#
loop_
_entity_poly.entity_id
_entity_poly.type
_entity_poly.pdbx_seq_one_letter_code
_entity_poly.pdbx_strand_id
1 'polypeptide(L)'
;EVDWRSNSLAIDCSKTPTDTTQMTTAVPHNVGKVVKDIAHSVKQVYVSCGGTAVGECWQDILTFPACDELHISGKGASGDGVANSVPDWMVHKGENGNNRCLPAVSSLHVRFDKLTAEWSP
;
A
#
# COMPACT_ATOMS: atom_id res chain seq x y z
N GLU A 1 -5.65 2.26 8.67
CA GLU A 1 -5.55 1.34 9.83
C GLU A 1 -4.51 0.27 9.48
N VAL A 2 -3.66 -0.16 10.43
CA VAL A 2 -2.59 -1.14 10.17
C VAL A 2 -2.81 -2.35 11.09
N ASP A 3 -3.02 -3.54 10.53
CA ASP A 3 -3.23 -4.83 11.22
C ASP A 3 -2.03 -5.76 10.97
N TRP A 4 -1.61 -6.52 11.98
CA TRP A 4 -0.36 -7.31 12.01
C TRP A 4 -0.64 -8.81 12.15
N ARG A 5 -0.09 -9.62 11.25
CA ARG A 5 0.04 -11.08 11.44
C ARG A 5 1.49 -11.48 11.15
N SER A 6 2.01 -12.52 11.81
CA SER A 6 3.43 -12.86 11.90
C SER A 6 4.27 -12.89 10.60
N ASN A 7 3.67 -12.85 9.41
CA ASN A 7 4.35 -12.81 8.11
C ASN A 7 3.80 -11.75 7.13
N SER A 8 2.84 -10.92 7.56
CA SER A 8 2.11 -10.04 6.65
C SER A 8 1.79 -8.67 7.26
N LEU A 9 1.82 -7.64 6.42
CA LEU A 9 1.38 -6.29 6.77
C LEU A 9 0.18 -5.88 5.91
N ALA A 10 -0.84 -5.31 6.53
CA ALA A 10 -2.00 -4.75 5.84
C ALA A 10 -1.92 -3.21 5.79
N ILE A 11 -2.08 -2.66 4.59
CA ILE A 11 -2.26 -1.23 4.31
C ILE A 11 -3.72 -1.03 3.89
N ASP A 12 -4.49 -0.35 4.74
CA ASP A 12 -5.89 -0.04 4.46
C ASP A 12 -6.03 1.35 3.82
N CYS A 13 -6.16 1.36 2.48
CA CYS A 13 -6.56 2.50 1.65
C CYS A 13 -8.02 2.39 1.18
N SER A 14 -8.86 1.57 1.83
CA SER A 14 -10.26 1.35 1.40
C SER A 14 -11.24 2.39 1.94
N LYS A 15 -10.80 3.20 2.91
CA LYS A 15 -11.62 4.21 3.58
C LYS A 15 -11.15 5.61 3.24
N THR A 16 -12.08 6.55 3.16
CA THR A 16 -11.77 7.98 3.12
C THR A 16 -11.70 8.50 4.55
N PRO A 17 -10.56 9.08 5.00
CA PRO A 17 -10.46 9.66 6.32
C PRO A 17 -11.48 10.77 6.53
N THR A 18 -12.16 10.77 7.67
CA THR A 18 -13.06 11.86 8.06
C THR A 18 -12.30 13.13 8.45
N ASP A 19 -11.01 13.00 8.74
CA ASP A 19 -10.09 14.10 9.07
C ASP A 19 -8.83 14.00 8.20
N THR A 20 -8.62 15.00 7.35
CA THR A 20 -7.51 15.06 6.39
C THR A 20 -6.18 15.39 7.04
N THR A 21 -6.17 15.89 8.28
CA THR A 21 -4.91 16.15 9.03
C THR A 21 -4.14 14.86 9.33
N GLN A 22 -4.82 13.71 9.35
CA GLN A 22 -4.19 12.40 9.54
C GLN A 22 -3.33 11.97 8.35
N MET A 23 -3.55 12.53 7.15
CA MET A 23 -2.77 12.19 5.95
C MET A 23 -1.40 12.88 5.93
N THR A 24 -1.25 14.00 6.64
CA THR A 24 -0.05 14.86 6.60
C THR A 24 0.73 14.86 7.91
N THR A 25 0.18 14.25 8.96
CA THR A 25 0.85 14.18 10.27
C THR A 25 2.08 13.27 10.19
N ALA A 26 3.22 13.79 10.63
CA ALA A 26 4.45 13.02 10.72
C ALA A 26 4.28 11.82 11.68
N VAL A 27 4.78 10.66 11.27
CA VAL A 27 4.72 9.46 12.11
C VAL A 27 5.66 9.65 13.32
N PRO A 28 5.18 9.49 14.57
CA PRO A 28 6.04 9.57 15.75
C PRO A 28 7.24 8.63 15.62
N HIS A 29 8.45 9.10 15.96
CA HIS A 29 9.70 8.39 15.68
C HIS A 29 9.73 6.95 16.23
N ASN A 30 9.24 6.75 17.45
CA ASN A 30 9.15 5.45 18.10
C ASN A 30 8.20 4.49 17.35
N VAL A 31 7.06 5.00 16.89
CA VAL A 31 6.09 4.22 16.10
C VAL A 31 6.68 3.90 14.73
N GLY A 32 7.26 4.90 14.06
CA GLY A 32 7.88 4.74 12.75
C GLY A 32 8.99 3.69 12.75
N LYS A 33 9.83 3.64 13.80
CA LYS A 33 10.86 2.61 13.94
C LYS A 33 10.28 1.20 14.01
N VAL A 34 9.29 0.97 14.87
CA VAL A 34 8.65 -0.35 15.02
C VAL A 34 8.00 -0.80 13.73
N VAL A 35 7.25 0.09 13.07
CA VAL A 35 6.60 -0.22 11.79
C VAL A 35 7.63 -0.53 10.71
N LYS A 36 8.74 0.22 10.66
CA LYS A 36 9.83 -0.03 9.72
C LYS A 36 10.47 -1.40 9.92
N ASP A 37 10.80 -1.76 11.15
CA ASP A 37 11.39 -3.07 11.47
C ASP A 37 10.45 -4.21 11.04
N ILE A 38 9.14 -4.04 11.25
CA ILE A 38 8.13 -5.00 10.78
C ILE A 38 8.10 -5.05 9.25
N ALA A 39 7.93 -3.90 8.58
CA ALA A 39 7.85 -3.81 7.12
C ALA A 39 9.06 -4.44 6.43
N HIS A 40 10.24 -4.34 7.04
CA HIS A 40 11.46 -4.95 6.54
C HIS A 40 11.49 -6.48 6.61
N SER A 41 10.65 -7.10 7.44
CA SER A 41 10.64 -8.53 7.70
C SER A 41 9.49 -9.30 7.03
N VAL A 42 8.40 -8.62 6.67
CA VAL A 42 7.20 -9.29 6.14
C VAL A 42 7.43 -9.86 4.74
N LYS A 43 6.78 -10.98 4.46
CA LYS A 43 6.78 -11.65 3.16
C LYS A 43 5.61 -11.25 2.29
N GLN A 44 4.50 -10.90 2.93
CA GLN A 44 3.26 -10.57 2.26
C GLN A 44 2.81 -9.16 2.60
N VAL A 45 2.41 -8.40 1.59
CA VAL A 45 1.77 -7.09 1.77
C VAL A 45 0.36 -7.14 1.20
N TYR A 46 -0.61 -6.72 2.00
CA TYR A 46 -2.02 -6.63 1.61
C TYR A 46 -2.43 -5.17 1.52
N VAL A 47 -2.91 -4.75 0.36
CA VAL A 47 -3.40 -3.39 0.11
C VAL A 47 -4.90 -3.45 -0.14
N SER A 48 -5.68 -2.87 0.76
CA SER A 48 -7.13 -2.69 0.55
C SER A 48 -7.36 -1.33 -0.09
N CYS A 49 -8.10 -1.26 -1.19
CA CYS A 49 -8.28 -0.09 -2.04
C CYS A 49 -9.76 0.29 -2.17
N GLY A 50 -10.02 1.51 -2.65
CA GLY A 50 -11.36 2.05 -2.88
C GLY A 50 -11.66 3.35 -2.12
N GLY A 51 -10.74 3.82 -1.29
CA GLY A 51 -10.83 5.05 -0.51
C GLY A 51 -9.69 6.01 -0.83
N THR A 52 -8.93 6.40 0.19
CA THR A 52 -7.80 7.33 0.02
C THR A 52 -6.47 6.65 0.26
N ALA A 53 -5.49 6.96 -0.60
CA ALA A 53 -4.12 6.51 -0.44
C ALA A 53 -3.52 6.98 0.90
N VAL A 54 -2.67 6.13 1.49
CA VAL A 54 -1.88 6.49 2.66
C VAL A 54 -0.85 7.57 2.29
N GLY A 55 -0.74 8.61 3.13
CA GLY A 55 0.08 9.79 2.86
C GLY A 55 1.59 9.52 2.78
N GLU A 56 2.30 10.47 2.17
CA GLU A 56 3.74 10.40 1.90
C GLU A 56 4.61 10.28 3.16
N CYS A 57 4.11 10.65 4.34
CA CYS A 57 4.85 10.51 5.60
C CYS A 57 5.21 9.06 5.95
N TRP A 58 4.60 8.08 5.27
CA TRP A 58 4.90 6.66 5.40
C TRP A 58 5.94 6.14 4.40
N GLN A 59 6.31 6.92 3.38
CA GLN A 59 7.15 6.48 2.25
C GLN A 59 8.53 5.92 2.67
N ASP A 60 9.15 6.48 3.71
CA ASP A 60 10.48 6.05 4.19
C ASP A 60 10.42 5.03 5.33
N ILE A 61 9.20 4.70 5.77
CA ILE A 61 8.88 3.73 6.82
C ILE A 61 8.41 2.42 6.19
N LEU A 62 7.51 2.50 5.20
CA LEU A 62 6.89 1.37 4.51
C LEU A 62 7.68 0.96 3.28
N THR A 63 8.89 0.47 3.52
CA THR A 63 9.68 -0.28 2.54
C THR A 63 9.69 -1.75 2.91
N PHE A 64 9.55 -2.62 1.91
CA PHE A 64 9.31 -4.05 2.06
C PHE A 64 10.36 -4.87 1.30
N PRO A 65 11.65 -4.77 1.67
CA PRO A 65 12.75 -5.46 0.99
C PRO A 65 12.61 -6.99 0.97
N ALA A 66 11.91 -7.59 1.94
CA ALA A 66 11.73 -9.03 2.04
C ALA A 66 10.43 -9.55 1.41
N CYS A 67 9.54 -8.67 0.97
CA CYS A 67 8.22 -9.02 0.45
C CYS A 67 8.32 -9.62 -0.96
N ASP A 68 7.80 -10.83 -1.11
CA ASP A 68 7.76 -11.57 -2.38
C ASP A 68 6.33 -11.66 -2.95
N GLU A 69 5.30 -11.45 -2.12
CA GLU A 69 3.89 -11.51 -2.50
C GLU A 69 3.14 -10.20 -2.19
N LEU A 70 2.62 -9.55 -3.23
CA LEU A 70 1.76 -8.37 -3.11
C LEU A 70 0.30 -8.75 -3.42
N HIS A 71 -0.60 -8.44 -2.49
CA HIS A 71 -2.04 -8.63 -2.64
C HIS A 71 -2.76 -7.29 -2.69
N ILE A 72 -3.50 -7.03 -3.77
CA ILE A 72 -4.34 -5.84 -3.93
C ILE A 72 -5.80 -6.27 -3.97
N SER A 73 -6.63 -5.66 -3.13
CA SER A 73 -8.06 -5.89 -3.08
C SER A 73 -8.83 -4.58 -3.17
N GLY A 74 -9.92 -4.57 -3.93
CA GLY A 74 -10.79 -3.39 -4.10
C GLY A 74 -12.25 -3.78 -3.99
N LYS A 75 -12.64 -4.33 -2.83
CA LYS A 75 -14.00 -4.85 -2.61
C LYS A 75 -15.01 -3.71 -2.77
N GLY A 76 -15.94 -3.83 -3.72
CA GLY A 76 -16.92 -2.80 -4.04
C GLY A 76 -16.38 -1.50 -4.69
N ALA A 77 -15.08 -1.41 -4.99
CA ALA A 77 -14.47 -0.26 -5.65
C ALA A 77 -14.51 -0.40 -7.20
N SER A 78 -14.56 0.73 -7.91
CA SER A 78 -14.34 0.75 -9.37
C SER A 78 -12.86 0.55 -9.70
N GLY A 79 -12.54 0.21 -10.96
CA GLY A 79 -11.15 0.09 -11.42
C GLY A 79 -10.33 1.36 -11.15
N ASP A 80 -10.87 2.52 -11.49
CA ASP A 80 -10.25 3.82 -11.21
C ASP A 80 -10.14 4.10 -9.71
N GLY A 81 -11.18 3.75 -8.94
CA GLY A 81 -11.16 3.89 -7.48
C GLY A 81 -10.03 3.08 -6.85
N VAL A 82 -9.75 1.89 -7.38
CA VAL A 82 -8.59 1.10 -6.96
C VAL A 82 -7.29 1.77 -7.37
N ALA A 83 -7.14 2.12 -8.65
CA ALA A 83 -5.90 2.70 -9.18
C ALA A 83 -5.50 3.96 -8.41
N ASN A 84 -6.47 4.83 -8.10
CA ASN A 84 -6.26 6.08 -7.35
C ASN A 84 -6.07 5.88 -5.84
N SER A 85 -6.36 4.69 -5.29
CA SER A 85 -6.16 4.39 -3.87
C SER A 85 -4.77 3.82 -3.56
N VAL A 86 -4.05 3.35 -4.58
CA VAL A 86 -2.69 2.84 -4.41
C VAL A 86 -1.75 4.04 -4.23
N PRO A 87 -0.93 4.09 -3.17
CA PRO A 87 -0.03 5.23 -2.99
C PRO A 87 1.05 5.30 -4.06
N ASP A 88 1.26 6.49 -4.64
CA ASP A 88 2.27 6.71 -5.69
C ASP A 88 3.68 6.30 -5.26
N TRP A 89 4.03 6.57 -4.00
CA TRP A 89 5.33 6.19 -3.44
C TRP A 89 5.55 4.68 -3.40
N MET A 90 4.48 3.88 -3.33
CA MET A 90 4.54 2.41 -3.28
C MET A 90 4.83 1.81 -4.66
N VAL A 91 4.47 2.50 -5.74
CA VAL A 91 4.70 2.07 -7.14
C VAL A 91 5.89 2.78 -7.78
N HIS A 92 6.56 3.68 -7.06
CA HIS A 92 7.69 4.43 -7.56
C HIS A 92 8.90 3.53 -7.88
N LYS A 93 9.50 3.77 -9.04
CA LYS A 93 10.73 3.08 -9.47
C LYS A 93 11.95 3.74 -8.84
N GLY A 94 12.87 2.93 -8.33
CA GLY A 94 14.20 3.38 -7.94
C GLY A 94 15.10 3.59 -9.17
N GLU A 95 16.32 4.08 -8.92
CA GLU A 95 17.32 4.40 -9.96
C GLU A 95 17.69 3.21 -10.86
N ASN A 96 17.56 1.99 -10.34
CA ASN A 96 17.80 0.74 -11.08
C ASN A 96 16.60 0.28 -11.93
N GLY A 97 15.51 1.05 -11.97
CA GLY A 97 14.27 0.71 -12.68
C GLY A 97 13.34 -0.27 -11.96
N ASN A 98 13.78 -0.84 -10.83
CA ASN A 98 12.96 -1.72 -9.99
C ASN A 98 12.10 -0.91 -9.02
N ASN A 99 11.02 -1.51 -8.50
CA ASN A 99 10.21 -0.86 -7.48
C ASN A 99 11.04 -0.60 -6.21
N ARG A 100 11.05 0.65 -5.73
CA ARG A 100 11.84 1.07 -4.55
C ARG A 100 11.31 0.44 -3.25
N CYS A 101 9.99 0.37 -3.12
CA CYS A 101 9.31 -0.09 -1.91
C CYS A 101 9.17 -1.61 -1.86
N LEU A 102 9.10 -2.28 -3.01
CA LEU A 102 8.80 -3.70 -3.15
C LEU A 102 9.80 -4.39 -4.11
N PRO A 103 11.11 -4.35 -3.80
CA PRO A 103 12.15 -4.77 -4.74
C PRO A 103 12.20 -6.29 -4.99
N ALA A 104 11.65 -7.11 -4.08
CA ALA A 104 11.70 -8.57 -4.15
C ALA A 104 10.37 -9.20 -4.60
N VAL A 105 9.34 -8.39 -4.92
CA VAL A 105 8.03 -8.91 -5.31
C VAL A 105 8.15 -9.69 -6.61
N SER A 106 7.70 -10.94 -6.55
CA SER A 106 7.66 -11.87 -7.68
C SER A 106 6.25 -12.35 -7.99
N SER A 107 5.32 -12.22 -7.04
CA SER A 107 3.92 -12.61 -7.18
C SER A 107 3.00 -11.44 -6.90
N LEU A 108 2.10 -11.16 -7.85
CA LEU A 108 1.06 -10.14 -7.73
C LEU A 108 -0.32 -10.79 -7.78
N HIS A 109 -1.08 -10.63 -6.72
CA HIS A 109 -2.46 -11.11 -6.60
C HIS A 109 -3.42 -9.94 -6.55
N VAL A 110 -4.40 -9.95 -7.45
CA VAL A 110 -5.32 -8.83 -7.63
C VAL A 110 -6.76 -9.34 -7.57
N ARG A 111 -7.59 -8.76 -6.70
CA ARG A 111 -8.98 -9.17 -6.51
C ARG A 111 -9.94 -7.97 -6.50
N PHE A 112 -10.83 -7.91 -7.47
CA PHE A 112 -11.90 -6.92 -7.55
C PHE A 112 -13.25 -7.59 -7.83
N ASP A 113 -14.32 -7.03 -7.26
CA ASP A 113 -15.68 -7.56 -7.47
C ASP A 113 -16.28 -7.11 -8.82
N LYS A 114 -15.80 -6.00 -9.38
CA LYS A 114 -16.22 -5.47 -10.69
C LYS A 114 -15.06 -4.82 -11.45
N LEU A 115 -14.68 -5.41 -12.58
CA LEU A 115 -13.97 -4.71 -13.66
C LEU A 115 -15.02 -4.01 -14.53
N THR A 116 -15.44 -2.79 -14.17
CA THR A 116 -16.11 -1.92 -15.13
C THR A 116 -15.03 -1.23 -15.95
N ALA A 117 -14.60 -1.88 -17.02
CA ALA A 117 -13.75 -1.25 -18.02
C ALA A 117 -14.62 -0.31 -18.86
N GLU A 118 -14.80 0.94 -18.41
CA GLU A 118 -15.10 2.03 -19.34
C GLU A 118 -13.77 2.65 -19.74
N TRP A 119 -13.07 1.95 -20.64
CA TRP A 119 -11.95 2.52 -21.36
C TRP A 119 -12.53 3.51 -22.38
N SER A 120 -12.45 4.82 -22.09
CA SER A 120 -12.71 5.86 -23.09
C SER A 120 -11.36 6.35 -23.63
N PRO A 121 -11.09 6.20 -24.95
CA PRO A 121 -9.86 6.66 -25.58
C PRO A 121 -9.70 8.19 -25.59
#